data_AF-A0A2G3A373-F1
#
_entry.id   AF-A0A2G3A373-F1
#
_cell.length_a   1.000
_cell.length_b   1.000
_cell.length_c   1.000
_cell.angle_alpha   90.00
_cell.angle_beta   90.00
_cell.angle_gamma   90.00
#
_symmetry.space_group_name_H-M   'P 1'
#
loop_
_entity.id
_entity.type
_entity.pdbx_description
1 polymer ?
#
loop_
_entity_poly.entity_id
_entity_poly.type
_entity_poly.pdbx_seq_one_letter_code
_entity_poly.pdbx_strand_id
1 'polypeptide(L)'
;MMELGEGLCKLRKFNFENGPFYEFEKDISQVLNFIYRTQIELAACSDDFCVTMDQSERSYQLLGGFAAGQKHYSLASNCQDDYYYLVFSSGKDHDNVEQHRIKLPTIDASEENLKELEYI
;
A
#
# COMPACT_ATOMS: atom_id res chain seq x y z
N MET A 1 4.42 1.51 9.75
CA MET A 1 4.76 0.89 8.44
C MET A 1 5.33 -0.52 8.57
N MET A 2 6.18 -0.79 9.57
CA MET A 2 6.78 -2.11 9.79
C MET A 2 5.73 -3.21 10.06
N GLU A 3 4.71 -2.92 10.87
CA GLU A 3 3.69 -3.90 11.30
C GLU A 3 2.86 -4.48 10.14
N LEU A 4 2.51 -3.67 9.13
CA LEU A 4 1.78 -4.16 7.94
C LEU A 4 2.67 -5.06 7.06
N GLY A 5 3.96 -4.72 6.94
CA GLY A 5 4.93 -5.57 6.24
C GLY A 5 5.14 -6.92 6.94
N GLU A 6 5.19 -6.93 8.27
CA GLU A 6 5.28 -8.16 9.07
C GLU A 6 4.04 -9.05 8.91
N GLY A 7 2.85 -8.45 8.91
CA GLY A 7 1.59 -9.17 8.67
C GLY A 7 1.58 -9.86 7.31
N LEU A 8 1.97 -9.16 6.23
CA LEU A 8 2.08 -9.75 4.89
C LEU A 8 3.14 -10.86 4.84
N CYS A 9 4.29 -10.67 5.50
CA CYS A 9 5.31 -11.71 5.60
C CYS A 9 4.81 -12.96 6.30
N LYS A 10 3.96 -12.83 7.33
CA LYS A 10 3.31 -13.98 7.98
C LYS A 10 2.32 -14.65 7.04
N LEU A 11 1.49 -13.87 6.35
CA LEU A 11 0.51 -14.38 5.40
C LEU A 11 1.16 -15.22 4.29
N ARG A 12 2.28 -14.76 3.74
CA ARG A 12 3.06 -15.49 2.73
C ARG A 12 3.61 -16.82 3.22
N LYS A 13 3.91 -16.96 4.52
CA LYS A 13 4.43 -18.22 5.07
C LYS A 13 3.41 -19.35 5.03
N PHE A 14 2.12 -19.04 4.93
CA PHE A 14 1.08 -20.05 4.76
C PHE A 14 1.06 -20.65 3.34
N ASN A 15 1.75 -20.03 2.36
CA ASN A 15 1.89 -20.54 0.98
C ASN A 15 0.55 -20.99 0.36
N PHE A 16 -0.47 -20.14 0.42
CA PHE A 16 -1.75 -20.41 -0.23
C PHE A 16 -1.56 -20.57 -1.73
N GLU A 17 -2.13 -21.64 -2.30
CA GLU A 17 -2.11 -21.86 -3.75
C GLU A 17 -3.33 -21.24 -4.44
N ASN A 18 -4.43 -21.09 -3.72
CA ASN A 18 -5.71 -20.59 -4.21
C ASN A 18 -6.61 -20.11 -3.05
N GLY A 19 -7.80 -19.61 -3.39
CA GLY A 19 -8.81 -19.18 -2.43
C GLY A 19 -8.70 -17.72 -1.99
N PRO A 20 -9.60 -17.28 -1.09
CA PRO A 20 -9.75 -15.86 -0.76
C PRO A 20 -8.51 -15.27 -0.07
N PHE A 21 -7.77 -16.06 0.70
CA PHE A 21 -6.53 -15.61 1.34
C PHE A 21 -5.38 -15.40 0.35
N TYR A 22 -5.30 -16.24 -0.71
CA TYR A 22 -4.32 -16.07 -1.78
C TYR A 22 -4.60 -14.79 -2.58
N GLU A 23 -5.85 -14.56 -2.96
CA GLU A 23 -6.26 -13.35 -3.67
C GLU A 23 -6.01 -12.10 -2.82
N PHE A 24 -6.38 -12.15 -1.55
CA PHE A 24 -6.11 -11.07 -0.61
C PHE A 24 -4.61 -10.80 -0.46
N GLU A 25 -3.77 -11.82 -0.31
CA GLU A 25 -2.30 -11.69 -0.20
C GLU A 25 -1.70 -10.97 -1.41
N LYS A 26 -2.17 -11.32 -2.61
CA LYS A 26 -1.75 -10.66 -3.86
C LYS A 26 -2.19 -9.21 -3.92
N ASP A 27 -3.43 -8.90 -3.52
CA ASP A 27 -3.96 -7.54 -3.56
C ASP A 27 -3.28 -6.66 -2.50
N ILE A 28 -3.12 -7.12 -1.26
CA ILE A 28 -2.42 -6.35 -0.21
C ILE A 28 -0.94 -6.14 -0.56
N SER A 29 -0.30 -7.10 -1.25
CA SER A 29 1.06 -6.93 -1.77
C SER A 29 1.16 -5.78 -2.77
N GLN A 30 0.18 -5.65 -3.67
CA GLN A 30 0.13 -4.55 -4.64
C GLN A 30 -0.13 -3.21 -3.96
N VAL A 31 -1.04 -3.16 -2.97
CA VAL A 31 -1.29 -1.94 -2.19
C VAL A 31 -0.06 -1.50 -1.41
N LEU A 32 0.64 -2.43 -0.75
CA LEU A 32 1.88 -2.08 -0.05
C LEU A 32 2.96 -1.60 -1.02
N ASN A 33 3.13 -2.26 -2.17
CA ASN A 33 4.07 -1.80 -3.20
C ASN A 33 3.68 -0.41 -3.74
N PHE A 34 2.38 -0.13 -3.92
CA PHE A 34 1.90 1.19 -4.31
C PHE A 34 2.25 2.25 -3.26
N ILE A 35 1.99 1.98 -1.98
CA ILE A 35 2.34 2.88 -0.87
C ILE A 35 3.86 3.08 -0.83
N TYR A 36 4.64 2.00 -0.93
CA TYR A 36 6.09 2.11 -0.97
C TYR A 36 6.56 2.94 -2.15
N ARG A 37 6.03 2.75 -3.36
CA ARG A 37 6.42 3.54 -4.54
C ARG A 37 6.03 5.01 -4.42
N THR A 38 4.81 5.30 -4.04
CA THR A 38 4.33 6.69 -3.86
C THR A 38 5.04 7.38 -2.72
N GLN A 39 5.43 6.66 -1.68
CA GLN A 39 6.40 7.14 -0.71
C GLN A 39 7.79 7.29 -1.33
N ILE A 40 8.34 6.31 -2.02
CA ILE A 40 9.69 6.39 -2.64
C ILE A 40 9.83 7.61 -3.55
N GLU A 41 8.81 7.90 -4.34
CA GLU A 41 8.77 9.02 -5.28
C GLU A 41 8.62 10.37 -4.58
N LEU A 42 8.14 10.42 -3.33
CA LEU A 42 7.74 11.67 -2.65
C LEU A 42 8.25 11.83 -1.21
N ALA A 43 8.94 10.82 -0.65
CA ALA A 43 9.23 10.69 0.77
C ALA A 43 10.53 11.31 1.25
N ALA A 44 11.27 11.94 0.35
CA ALA A 44 12.48 12.63 0.72
C ALA A 44 12.64 13.94 -0.06
N CYS A 45 11.54 14.68 -0.20
CA CYS A 45 11.59 16.05 -0.67
C CYS A 45 11.70 17.01 0.53
N SER A 46 12.82 17.71 0.63
CA SER A 46 12.85 19.02 1.29
C SER A 46 12.46 20.11 0.28
N ASP A 47 12.32 21.36 0.72
CA ASP A 47 12.06 22.48 -0.19
C ASP A 47 13.11 22.60 -1.32
N ASP A 48 14.33 22.10 -1.09
CA ASP A 48 15.47 22.26 -1.99
C ASP A 48 15.82 21.03 -2.84
N PHE A 49 15.47 19.81 -2.40
CA PHE A 49 15.81 18.59 -3.16
C PHE A 49 14.90 17.41 -2.81
N CYS A 50 14.69 16.53 -3.80
CA CYS A 50 14.01 15.24 -3.66
C CYS A 50 15.02 14.10 -3.83
N VAL A 51 15.03 13.13 -2.93
CA VAL A 51 15.86 11.92 -3.03
C VAL A 51 14.98 10.71 -3.33
N THR A 52 15.39 9.88 -4.29
CA THR A 52 14.78 8.57 -4.51
C THR A 52 15.10 7.67 -3.33
N MET A 53 14.09 7.09 -2.69
CA MET A 53 14.29 6.13 -1.59
C MET A 53 15.04 4.88 -2.09
N ASP A 54 16.27 4.71 -1.63
CA ASP A 54 17.21 3.64 -2.01
C ASP A 54 17.47 2.63 -0.88
N GLN A 55 16.65 2.65 0.17
CA GLN A 55 16.80 1.85 1.39
C GLN A 55 18.09 2.16 2.18
N SER A 56 18.79 3.25 1.88
CA SER A 56 19.88 3.74 2.71
C SER A 56 19.35 4.35 4.01
N GLU A 57 20.21 4.42 5.04
CA GLU A 57 19.89 5.10 6.30
C GLU A 57 19.40 6.53 6.09
N ARG A 58 20.00 7.26 5.13
CA ARG A 58 19.63 8.64 4.79
C ARG A 58 18.21 8.74 4.24
N SER A 59 17.80 7.77 3.42
CA SER A 59 16.44 7.70 2.89
C SER A 59 15.41 7.49 4.02
N TYR A 60 15.73 6.63 5.00
CA TYR A 60 14.89 6.43 6.19
C TYR A 60 14.85 7.63 7.15
N GLN A 61 15.94 8.39 7.28
CA GLN A 61 15.93 9.62 8.07
C GLN A 61 14.99 10.68 7.45
N LEU A 62 14.97 10.80 6.12
CA LEU A 62 14.11 11.74 5.41
C LEU A 62 12.62 11.32 5.44
N LEU A 63 12.33 10.02 5.51
CA LEU A 63 10.99 9.50 5.79
C LEU A 63 10.41 10.00 7.13
N GLY A 64 11.26 10.29 8.12
CA GLY A 64 10.81 10.86 9.40
C GLY A 64 10.11 12.21 9.25
N GLY A 65 10.41 12.97 8.18
CA GLY A 65 9.73 14.20 7.80
C GLY A 65 8.66 14.03 6.73
N PHE A 66 8.46 12.82 6.20
CA PHE A 66 7.49 12.58 5.14
C PHE A 66 6.07 12.92 5.58
N ALA A 67 5.33 13.55 4.67
CA ALA A 67 4.00 14.11 4.85
C ALA A 67 3.93 15.30 5.82
N ALA A 68 4.79 15.45 6.84
CA ALA A 68 4.77 16.59 7.78
C ALA A 68 3.37 17.01 8.29
N GLY A 69 2.43 16.05 8.42
CA GLY A 69 1.03 16.28 8.79
C GLY A 69 0.05 16.57 7.64
N GLN A 70 0.51 16.54 6.38
CA GLN A 70 -0.30 16.70 5.18
C GLN A 70 -0.96 15.38 4.75
N LYS A 71 -2.18 15.49 4.21
CA LYS A 71 -2.95 14.35 3.69
C LYS A 71 -2.61 14.13 2.22
N HIS A 72 -1.75 13.16 1.93
CA HIS A 72 -1.41 12.76 0.56
C HIS A 72 -2.23 11.58 0.01
N TYR A 73 -2.95 10.88 0.89
CA TYR A 73 -3.80 9.76 0.48
C TYR A 73 -5.27 10.10 0.75
N SER A 74 -6.12 9.82 -0.21
CA SER A 74 -7.57 9.93 -0.10
C SER A 74 -8.23 8.61 -0.46
N LEU A 75 -9.39 8.36 0.15
CA LEU A 75 -10.22 7.21 -0.15
C LEU A 75 -11.24 7.63 -1.22
N ALA A 76 -11.30 6.89 -2.33
CA ALA A 76 -12.31 7.07 -3.36
C ALA A 76 -13.15 5.80 -3.45
N SER A 77 -14.47 5.98 -3.57
CA SER A 77 -15.40 4.92 -3.94
C SER A 77 -15.91 5.21 -5.34
N ASN A 78 -15.90 4.23 -6.22
CA ASN A 78 -16.50 4.40 -7.54
C ASN A 78 -17.98 4.02 -7.41
N CYS A 79 -18.93 4.86 -7.81
CA CYS A 79 -20.36 4.56 -7.64
C CYS A 79 -20.85 3.31 -8.42
N GLN A 80 -19.99 2.75 -9.26
CA GLN A 80 -20.28 1.64 -10.16
C GLN A 80 -19.66 0.31 -9.71
N ASP A 81 -18.67 0.36 -8.81
CA ASP A 81 -17.97 -0.80 -8.27
C ASP A 81 -18.04 -0.75 -6.74
N ASP A 82 -18.36 -1.86 -6.08
CA ASP A 82 -18.41 -1.95 -4.60
C ASP A 82 -17.01 -1.96 -3.95
N TYR A 83 -16.02 -1.43 -4.67
CA TYR A 83 -14.62 -1.42 -4.30
C TYR A 83 -14.16 -0.02 -3.91
N TYR A 84 -13.35 0.03 -2.87
CA TYR A 84 -12.66 1.23 -2.44
C TYR A 84 -11.30 1.33 -3.11
N TYR A 85 -10.87 2.55 -3.39
CA TYR A 85 -9.59 2.87 -3.99
C TYR A 85 -8.82 3.83 -3.09
N LEU A 86 -7.53 3.56 -2.92
CA LEU A 86 -6.59 4.50 -2.34
C LEU A 86 -6.03 5.36 -3.45
N VAL A 87 -6.29 6.66 -3.39
CA VAL A 87 -5.82 7.65 -4.37
C VAL A 87 -4.71 8.46 -3.75
N PHE A 88 -3.58 8.51 -4.44
CA PHE A 88 -2.44 9.32 -4.05
C PHE A 88 -2.49 10.69 -4.74
N SER A 89 -2.34 11.77 -3.97
CA SER A 89 -2.34 13.16 -4.44
C SER A 89 -1.02 13.83 -4.06
N SER A 90 -0.18 14.06 -5.06
CA SER A 90 1.02 14.90 -4.90
C SER A 90 0.58 16.36 -4.93
N GLY A 91 0.90 17.14 -3.90
CA GLY A 91 0.57 18.57 -3.83
C GLY A 91 1.33 19.46 -4.82
N LYS A 92 2.16 18.88 -5.69
CA LYS A 92 2.80 19.58 -6.80
C LYS A 92 1.89 19.41 -8.02
N ASP A 93 1.05 20.41 -8.25
CA ASP A 93 0.32 20.58 -9.51
C ASP A 93 1.32 20.56 -10.67
N HIS A 94 1.45 19.40 -11.30
CA HIS A 94 1.93 19.30 -12.67
C HIS A 94 0.91 18.48 -13.45
N ASP A 95 0.25 19.21 -14.34
CA ASP A 95 -0.63 18.77 -15.40
C ASP A 95 -0.43 17.30 -15.82
N ASN A 96 -1.55 16.58 -15.91
CA ASN A 96 -1.70 15.30 -16.64
C ASN A 96 -1.01 14.03 -16.10
N VAL A 97 -0.66 13.95 -14.82
CA VAL A 97 -0.27 12.64 -14.27
C VAL A 97 -1.53 11.87 -13.88
N GLU A 98 -1.76 10.73 -14.55
CA GLU A 98 -2.79 9.74 -14.21
C GLU A 98 -2.91 9.64 -12.68
N GLN A 99 -4.13 9.83 -12.14
CA GLN A 99 -4.36 9.68 -10.72
C GLN A 99 -3.88 8.30 -10.30
N HIS A 100 -2.76 8.28 -9.56
CA HIS A 100 -2.17 7.06 -9.04
C HIS A 100 -3.15 6.52 -8.02
N ARG A 101 -3.93 5.51 -8.43
CA ARG A 101 -4.95 4.87 -7.60
C ARG A 101 -4.73 3.37 -7.58
N ILE A 102 -4.99 2.77 -6.43
CA ILE A 102 -4.94 1.32 -6.26
C ILE A 102 -6.22 0.85 -5.56
N LYS A 103 -6.78 -0.27 -6.01
CA LYS A 103 -7.92 -0.92 -5.34
C LYS A 103 -7.46 -1.40 -3.96
N LEU A 104 -8.25 -1.12 -2.93
CA LEU A 104 -8.03 -1.69 -1.60
C LEU A 104 -8.43 -3.17 -1.58
N PRO A 105 -7.64 -4.02 -0.91
CA PRO A 105 -7.93 -5.43 -0.83
C PRO A 105 -9.17 -5.63 0.05
N THR A 106 -10.13 -6.39 -0.45
CA THR A 106 -11.27 -6.88 0.32
C THR A 106 -11.10 -8.38 0.45
N ILE A 107 -11.30 -8.90 1.65
CA ILE A 107 -11.36 -10.35 1.86
C ILE A 107 -12.81 -10.75 2.08
N ASP A 108 -13.30 -11.61 1.20
CA ASP A 108 -14.57 -12.31 1.37
C ASP A 108 -14.25 -13.77 1.64
N ALA A 109 -14.28 -14.15 2.90
CA ALA A 109 -13.89 -15.48 3.36
C ALA A 109 -14.99 -16.06 4.27
N SER A 110 -15.29 -17.34 4.06
CA SER A 110 -16.24 -18.06 4.91
C SER A 110 -15.57 -18.62 6.17
N GLU A 111 -16.38 -19.06 7.13
CA GLU A 111 -15.89 -19.78 8.33
C GLU A 111 -15.15 -21.08 7.96
N GLU A 112 -15.53 -21.71 6.84
CA GLU A 112 -14.86 -22.92 6.34
C GLU A 112 -13.45 -22.60 5.86
N ASN A 113 -13.26 -21.49 5.16
CA ASN A 113 -11.93 -21.04 4.75
C ASN A 113 -11.03 -20.73 5.96
N LEU A 114 -11.60 -20.22 7.05
CA LEU A 114 -10.83 -19.99 8.29
C LEU A 114 -10.44 -21.31 8.97
N LYS A 115 -11.33 -22.31 9.00
CA LYS A 115 -11.03 -23.63 9.57
C LYS A 115 -9.91 -24.33 8.81
N GLU A 116 -9.81 -24.16 7.50
CA GLU A 116 -8.70 -24.70 6.70
C GLU A 116 -7.33 -24.17 7.16
N LEU A 117 -7.26 -23.00 7.78
CA LEU A 117 -6.02 -22.42 8.33
C LEU A 117 -5.60 -23.03 9.67
N GLU A 118 -6.54 -23.56 10.45
CA GLU A 118 -6.26 -24.15 11.78
C GLU A 118 -5.60 -25.52 11.68
N TYR A 119 -5.64 -26.15 10.50
CA TYR A 119 -5.05 -27.46 10.22
C TYR A 119 -3.68 -27.40 9.53
N ILE A 120 -3.13 -26.20 9.30
CA ILE A 120 -1.79 -25.93 8.73
C ILE A 120 -0.79 -25.62 9.85
#